data_AF-A0A7W1HGZ3-F1
#
_entry.id   AF-A0A7W1HGZ3-F1
#
_cell.length_a   1.000
_cell.length_b   1.000
_cell.length_c   1.000
_cell.angle_alpha   90.00
_cell.angle_beta   90.00
_cell.angle_gamma   90.00
#
_symmetry.space_group_name_H-M   'P 1'
#
loop_
_entity.id
_entity.type
_entity.pdbx_description
1 polymer ?
#
loop_
_entity_poly.entity_id
_entity_poly.type
_entity_poly.pdbx_seq_one_letter_code
_entity_poly.pdbx_strand_id
1 'polypeptide(L)'
;MLKIFEIEASKICEALGDNCIVVHHVGSTSVPSLSAKPVIDIIGVVKDPEKSIQSLEKIGFKYKSEYNIPMRLYFNRSDGSNGVDTNLHVYEEGHPEIELNLLFRDYLRDHPDARDEYAKLKETLLKEKASYEKTNSIFTGYNLNKNAFIRKILKKASFNRIRIMKCTHYAEWEAAKRLRRKYFFDPLSIDDPYRTKKDHHFGRGAVAQEMPKSSITSSMFSNG
;
A
#
# COMPACT_ATOMS: atom_id res chain seq x y z
N MET A 1 3.16 -5.49 -23.09
CA MET A 1 2.64 -5.08 -21.77
C MET A 1 1.53 -4.04 -21.88
N LEU A 2 1.71 -2.93 -22.62
CA LEU A 2 0.64 -1.95 -22.85
C LEU A 2 -0.67 -2.57 -23.41
N LYS A 3 -0.57 -3.39 -24.45
CA LYS A 3 -1.75 -4.12 -24.99
C LYS A 3 -2.46 -5.01 -23.95
N ILE A 4 -1.69 -5.61 -23.04
CA ILE A 4 -2.23 -6.48 -21.98
C ILE A 4 -2.96 -5.62 -20.95
N PHE A 5 -2.36 -4.48 -20.58
CA PHE A 5 -3.02 -3.48 -19.74
C PHE A 5 -4.36 -3.03 -20.36
N GLU A 6 -4.38 -2.66 -21.63
CA GLU A 6 -5.59 -2.16 -22.30
C GLU A 6 -6.73 -3.19 -22.28
N ILE A 7 -6.41 -4.47 -22.53
CA ILE A 7 -7.37 -5.59 -22.44
C ILE A 7 -7.89 -5.74 -21.01
N GLU A 8 -7.01 -5.74 -20.01
CA GLU A 8 -7.42 -5.89 -18.60
C GLU A 8 -8.19 -4.69 -18.09
N ALA A 9 -7.78 -3.47 -18.45
CA ALA A 9 -8.50 -2.25 -18.12
C ALA A 9 -9.92 -2.29 -18.70
N SER A 10 -10.10 -2.73 -19.95
CA SER A 10 -11.42 -2.89 -20.56
C SER A 10 -12.30 -3.86 -19.78
N LYS A 11 -11.79 -5.05 -19.43
CA LYS A 11 -12.54 -6.06 -18.64
C LYS A 11 -12.92 -5.53 -17.25
N ILE A 12 -11.99 -4.83 -16.59
CA ILE A 12 -12.21 -4.23 -15.28
C ILE A 12 -13.28 -3.15 -15.36
N CYS A 13 -13.19 -2.23 -16.33
CA CYS A 13 -14.20 -1.19 -16.55
C CYS A 13 -15.58 -1.80 -16.83
N GLU A 14 -15.66 -2.81 -17.69
CA GLU A 14 -16.91 -3.49 -18.02
C GLU A 14 -17.55 -4.15 -16.79
N ALA A 15 -16.76 -4.87 -15.98
CA ALA A 15 -17.26 -5.50 -14.76
C ALA A 15 -17.75 -4.47 -13.72
N LEU A 16 -17.07 -3.33 -13.62
CA LEU A 16 -17.41 -2.25 -12.70
C LEU A 16 -18.59 -1.39 -13.17
N GLY A 17 -18.88 -1.37 -14.48
CA GLY A 17 -19.96 -0.57 -15.07
C GLY A 17 -19.87 0.91 -14.66
N ASP A 18 -21.01 1.49 -14.29
CA ASP A 18 -21.12 2.90 -13.87
C ASP A 18 -20.32 3.26 -12.61
N ASN A 19 -19.82 2.25 -11.88
CA ASN A 19 -18.96 2.47 -10.72
C ASN A 19 -17.52 2.82 -11.13
N CYS A 20 -17.10 2.48 -12.35
CA CYS A 20 -15.76 2.79 -12.85
C CYS A 20 -15.64 4.27 -13.24
N ILE A 21 -14.63 4.96 -12.70
CA ILE A 21 -14.29 6.33 -13.10
C ILE A 21 -13.13 6.28 -14.10
N VAL A 22 -12.02 5.65 -13.70
CA VAL A 22 -10.83 5.51 -14.56
C VAL A 22 -9.95 4.35 -14.09
N VAL A 23 -9.23 3.74 -15.02
CA VAL A 23 -8.25 2.70 -14.75
C VAL A 23 -6.86 3.17 -15.21
N HIS A 24 -5.85 3.00 -14.36
CA HIS A 24 -4.49 3.41 -14.61
C HIS A 24 -3.51 2.23 -14.59
N HIS A 25 -2.62 2.19 -15.58
CA HIS A 25 -1.45 1.32 -15.55
C HIS A 25 -0.40 1.93 -14.63
N VAL A 26 0.00 1.21 -13.59
CA VAL A 26 1.01 1.63 -12.62
C VAL A 26 2.08 0.54 -12.45
N GLY A 27 2.97 0.71 -11.47
CA GLY A 27 4.05 -0.22 -11.20
C GLY A 27 5.13 -0.21 -12.28
N SER A 28 6.11 -1.12 -12.16
CA SER A 28 7.28 -1.11 -13.06
C SER A 28 6.92 -1.43 -14.51
N THR A 29 5.89 -2.25 -14.74
CA THR A 29 5.45 -2.65 -16.08
C THR A 29 4.84 -1.51 -16.90
N SER A 30 4.47 -0.42 -16.24
CA SER A 30 3.97 0.81 -16.88
C SER A 30 5.08 1.76 -17.34
N VAL A 31 6.33 1.53 -16.95
CA VAL A 31 7.47 2.36 -17.36
C VAL A 31 8.21 1.66 -18.51
N PRO A 32 8.25 2.26 -19.72
CA PRO A 32 8.98 1.69 -20.84
C PRO A 32 10.45 1.43 -20.51
N SER A 33 10.99 0.32 -21.00
CA SER A 33 12.39 -0.10 -20.82
C SER A 33 12.82 -0.39 -19.37
N LEU A 34 11.90 -0.43 -18.41
CA LEU A 34 12.20 -0.82 -17.03
C LEU A 34 11.96 -2.33 -16.83
N SER A 35 13.03 -3.08 -16.54
CA SER A 35 12.92 -4.52 -16.24
C SER A 35 11.99 -4.78 -15.06
N ALA A 36 11.02 -5.67 -15.23
CA ALA A 36 9.99 -5.96 -14.24
C ALA A 36 9.61 -7.44 -14.26
N LYS A 37 9.10 -7.94 -13.14
CA LYS A 37 8.41 -9.23 -13.11
C LYS A 37 7.20 -9.17 -14.05
N PRO A 38 6.78 -10.29 -14.66
CA PRO A 38 5.61 -10.35 -15.53
C PRO A 38 4.31 -10.32 -14.71
N VAL A 39 4.15 -9.30 -13.88
CA VAL A 39 2.98 -9.01 -13.07
C VAL A 39 2.55 -7.59 -13.39
N ILE A 40 1.30 -7.39 -13.77
CA ILE A 40 0.76 -6.07 -14.07
C ILE A 40 0.11 -5.46 -12.82
N ASP A 41 0.45 -4.22 -12.52
CA ASP A 41 -0.14 -3.47 -11.41
C ASP A 41 -1.11 -2.43 -11.99
N ILE A 42 -2.36 -2.45 -11.53
CA ILE A 42 -3.45 -1.61 -12.01
C ILE A 42 -4.07 -0.86 -10.83
N ILE A 43 -4.40 0.42 -11.05
CA ILE A 43 -5.28 1.18 -10.17
C ILE A 43 -6.65 1.32 -10.84
N GLY A 44 -7.72 0.90 -10.15
CA GLY A 44 -9.10 1.22 -10.52
C GLY A 44 -9.64 2.30 -9.60
N VAL A 45 -9.99 3.46 -10.17
CA VAL A 45 -10.67 4.55 -9.44
C VAL A 45 -12.17 4.37 -9.62
N VAL A 46 -12.89 4.32 -8.51
CA VAL A 46 -14.33 4.03 -8.48
C VAL A 46 -15.09 5.03 -7.62
N LYS A 47 -16.40 5.11 -7.82
CA LYS A 47 -17.30 5.94 -7.00
C LYS A 47 -17.51 5.33 -5.61
N ASP A 48 -17.63 4.01 -5.55
CA ASP A 48 -17.90 3.24 -4.33
C ASP A 48 -17.03 1.97 -4.33
N PRO A 49 -15.97 1.91 -3.51
CA PRO A 49 -15.10 0.74 -3.45
C PRO A 49 -15.84 -0.54 -3.07
N GLU A 50 -16.79 -0.53 -2.16
CA GLU A 50 -17.44 -1.76 -1.68
C GLU A 50 -18.24 -2.45 -2.80
N LYS A 51 -18.89 -1.66 -3.67
CA LYS A 51 -19.59 -2.17 -4.86
C LYS A 51 -18.69 -2.86 -5.88
N SER A 52 -17.38 -2.63 -5.82
CA SER A 52 -16.43 -3.27 -6.74
C SER A 52 -16.20 -4.76 -6.43
N ILE A 53 -16.41 -5.21 -5.19
CA ILE A 53 -15.98 -6.53 -4.72
C ILE A 53 -16.64 -7.65 -5.53
N GLN A 54 -17.98 -7.72 -5.51
CA GLN A 54 -18.71 -8.79 -6.18
C GLN A 54 -18.51 -8.77 -7.71
N SER A 55 -18.45 -7.58 -8.31
CA SER A 55 -18.22 -7.43 -9.75
C SER A 55 -16.84 -7.94 -10.17
N LEU A 56 -15.80 -7.60 -9.42
CA LEU A 56 -14.43 -8.03 -9.71
C LEU A 56 -14.22 -9.53 -9.43
N GLU A 57 -14.86 -10.07 -8.39
CA GLU A 57 -14.82 -11.51 -8.11
C GLU A 57 -15.42 -12.36 -9.23
N LYS A 58 -16.48 -11.88 -9.90
CA LYS A 58 -17.09 -12.56 -11.07
C LYS A 58 -16.14 -12.72 -12.24
N ILE A 59 -15.18 -11.81 -12.42
CA ILE A 59 -14.16 -11.89 -13.48
C ILE A 59 -12.84 -12.51 -12.98
N GLY A 60 -12.89 -13.19 -11.83
CA GLY A 60 -11.80 -14.02 -11.31
C GLY A 60 -10.82 -13.33 -10.37
N PHE A 61 -11.02 -12.05 -10.05
CA PHE A 61 -10.18 -11.39 -9.03
C PHE A 61 -10.48 -11.95 -7.64
N LYS A 62 -9.44 -12.13 -6.83
CA LYS A 62 -9.59 -12.53 -5.43
C LYS A 62 -9.42 -11.31 -4.54
N TYR A 63 -10.43 -10.97 -3.75
CA TYR A 63 -10.33 -9.89 -2.77
C TYR A 63 -9.35 -10.26 -1.63
N LYS A 64 -8.50 -9.32 -1.25
CA LYS A 64 -7.41 -9.48 -0.27
C LYS A 64 -7.44 -8.44 0.85
N SER A 65 -8.60 -7.82 1.10
CA SER A 65 -8.78 -6.73 2.07
C SER A 65 -7.95 -5.48 1.74
N GLU A 66 -7.85 -4.58 2.71
CA GLU A 66 -6.96 -3.40 2.66
C GLU A 66 -5.47 -3.75 2.64
N TYR A 67 -5.12 -4.90 3.21
CA TYR A 67 -3.74 -5.30 3.49
C TYR A 67 -3.06 -4.31 4.46
N ASN A 68 -2.38 -3.26 3.98
CA ASN A 68 -1.65 -2.28 4.81
C ASN A 68 -2.02 -0.80 4.57
N ILE A 69 -2.87 -0.52 3.59
CA ILE A 69 -3.29 0.84 3.22
C ILE A 69 -4.78 0.93 3.53
N PRO A 70 -5.20 1.70 4.55
CA PRO A 70 -6.61 1.94 4.84
C PRO A 70 -7.35 2.44 3.61
N MET A 71 -8.63 2.06 3.47
CA MET A 71 -9.52 2.50 2.37
C MET A 71 -9.07 2.09 0.95
N ARG A 72 -8.04 1.24 0.83
CA ARG A 72 -7.74 0.52 -0.40
C ARG A 72 -8.49 -0.80 -0.41
N LEU A 73 -9.09 -1.21 -1.51
CA LEU A 73 -9.45 -2.62 -1.70
C LEU A 73 -8.42 -3.28 -2.62
N TYR A 74 -7.70 -4.28 -2.10
CA TYR A 74 -6.69 -4.99 -2.87
C TYR A 74 -7.25 -6.29 -3.44
N PHE A 75 -6.95 -6.53 -4.71
CA PHE A 75 -7.31 -7.75 -5.42
C PHE A 75 -6.09 -8.30 -6.16
N ASN A 76 -6.07 -9.61 -6.33
CA ASN A 76 -5.13 -10.24 -7.25
C ASN A 76 -5.80 -11.32 -8.09
N ARG A 77 -5.34 -11.48 -9.32
CA ARG A 77 -5.70 -12.58 -10.22
C ARG A 77 -4.44 -13.22 -10.74
N SER A 78 -4.39 -14.55 -10.67
CA SER A 78 -3.28 -15.32 -11.24
C SER A 78 -3.80 -16.10 -12.44
N ASP A 79 -3.27 -15.80 -13.60
CA ASP A 79 -3.74 -16.37 -14.87
C ASP A 79 -2.87 -17.54 -15.36
N GLY A 80 -1.94 -18.02 -14.50
CA GLY A 80 -1.11 -19.19 -14.75
C GLY A 80 -0.10 -18.98 -15.89
N SER A 81 0.34 -20.07 -16.52
CA SER A 81 1.40 -20.04 -17.55
C SER A 81 1.00 -19.30 -18.83
N ASN A 82 -0.29 -19.08 -19.06
CA ASN A 82 -0.84 -18.58 -20.32
C ASN A 82 -1.40 -17.14 -20.21
N GLY A 83 -1.34 -16.53 -19.02
CA GLY A 83 -1.78 -15.15 -18.81
C GLY A 83 -0.77 -14.34 -17.98
N VAL A 84 -1.16 -13.11 -17.64
CA VAL A 84 -0.31 -12.20 -16.85
C VAL A 84 -0.98 -11.98 -15.51
N ASP A 85 -0.27 -12.38 -14.45
CA ASP A 85 -0.71 -12.12 -13.08
C ASP A 85 -1.00 -10.62 -12.91
N THR A 86 -2.16 -10.31 -12.33
CA THR A 86 -2.66 -8.94 -12.20
C THR A 86 -2.90 -8.60 -10.74
N ASN A 87 -2.26 -7.53 -10.29
CA ASN A 87 -2.56 -6.86 -9.03
C ASN A 87 -3.47 -5.68 -9.33
N LEU A 88 -4.62 -5.62 -8.66
CA LEU A 88 -5.57 -4.54 -8.80
C LEU A 88 -5.75 -3.83 -7.46
N HIS A 89 -5.49 -2.53 -7.45
CA HIS A 89 -5.71 -1.65 -6.32
C HIS A 89 -6.91 -0.77 -6.62
N VAL A 90 -8.01 -0.97 -5.90
CA VAL A 90 -9.21 -0.16 -6.04
C VAL A 90 -9.21 0.94 -4.97
N TYR A 91 -9.47 2.17 -5.41
CA TYR A 91 -9.57 3.34 -4.56
C TYR A 91 -10.78 4.18 -4.93
N GLU A 92 -11.33 4.88 -3.95
CA GLU A 92 -12.24 6.00 -4.19
C GLU A 92 -11.50 7.19 -4.81
N GLU A 93 -12.20 8.02 -5.58
CA GLU A 93 -11.65 9.26 -6.12
C GLU A 93 -11.05 10.15 -5.02
N GLY A 94 -9.91 10.79 -5.32
CA GLY A 94 -9.21 11.67 -4.38
C GLY A 94 -8.30 10.95 -3.36
N HIS A 95 -8.27 9.61 -3.35
CA HIS A 95 -7.36 8.87 -2.48
C HIS A 95 -5.88 9.19 -2.81
N PRO A 96 -5.03 9.59 -1.83
CA PRO A 96 -3.65 10.04 -2.08
C PRO A 96 -2.74 9.03 -2.80
N GLU A 97 -3.00 7.73 -2.62
CA GLU A 97 -2.21 6.69 -3.30
C GLU A 97 -2.38 6.69 -4.82
N ILE A 98 -3.49 7.22 -5.35
CA ILE A 98 -3.68 7.36 -6.80
C ILE A 98 -2.60 8.30 -7.34
N GLU A 99 -2.57 9.54 -6.84
CA GLU A 99 -1.60 10.57 -7.23
C GLU A 99 -0.16 10.11 -7.01
N LEU A 100 0.11 9.48 -5.86
CA LEU A 100 1.44 8.93 -5.53
C LEU A 100 1.96 7.97 -6.62
N ASN A 101 1.13 7.01 -7.02
CA ASN A 101 1.54 5.99 -8.00
C ASN A 101 1.69 6.59 -9.39
N LEU A 102 0.82 7.53 -9.77
CA LEU A 102 0.91 8.25 -11.04
C LEU A 102 2.18 9.11 -11.11
N LEU A 103 2.45 9.93 -10.10
CA LEU A 103 3.66 10.76 -10.02
C LEU A 103 4.93 9.92 -10.05
N PHE A 104 4.96 8.80 -9.32
CA PHE A 104 6.13 7.91 -9.35
C PHE A 104 6.35 7.31 -10.75
N ARG A 105 5.28 6.82 -11.39
CA ARG A 105 5.34 6.28 -12.75
C ARG A 105 5.83 7.34 -13.74
N ASP A 106 5.18 8.49 -13.75
CA ASP A 106 5.42 9.53 -14.75
C ASP A 106 6.82 10.13 -14.57
N TYR A 107 7.26 10.31 -13.32
CA TYR A 107 8.64 10.72 -13.05
C TYR A 107 9.66 9.75 -13.66
N LEU A 108 9.48 8.44 -13.51
CA LEU A 108 10.39 7.45 -14.09
C LEU A 108 10.30 7.34 -15.62
N ARG A 109 9.18 7.73 -16.23
CA ARG A 109 9.06 7.81 -17.69
C ARG A 109 9.87 8.98 -18.25
N ASP A 110 9.85 10.10 -17.54
CA ASP A 110 10.47 11.36 -17.98
C ASP A 110 11.95 11.49 -17.59
N HIS A 111 12.43 10.64 -16.67
CA HIS A 111 13.80 10.70 -16.13
C HIS A 111 14.52 9.35 -16.30
N PRO A 112 15.20 9.12 -17.45
CA PRO A 112 15.90 7.86 -17.72
C PRO A 112 16.96 7.50 -16.69
N ASP A 113 17.67 8.48 -16.12
CA ASP A 113 18.65 8.30 -15.06
C ASP A 113 18.02 7.69 -13.79
N ALA A 114 16.87 8.21 -13.38
CA ALA A 114 16.11 7.69 -12.24
C ALA A 114 15.54 6.29 -12.53
N ARG A 115 15.06 6.05 -13.75
CA ARG A 115 14.61 4.72 -14.20
C ARG A 115 15.73 3.70 -14.09
N ASP A 116 16.92 4.04 -14.57
CA ASP A 116 18.06 3.13 -14.61
C ASP A 116 18.64 2.90 -13.20
N GLU A 117 18.65 3.93 -12.34
CA GLU A 117 18.93 3.79 -10.90
C GLU A 117 17.96 2.79 -10.25
N TYR A 118 16.67 2.89 -10.56
CA TYR A 118 15.66 1.98 -10.02
C TYR A 118 15.80 0.55 -10.55
N ALA A 119 16.14 0.38 -11.84
CA ALA A 119 16.40 -0.92 -12.45
C ALA A 119 17.56 -1.61 -11.72
N LYS A 120 18.69 -0.91 -11.58
CA LYS A 120 19.88 -1.41 -10.89
C LYS A 120 19.61 -1.76 -9.43
N LEU A 121 18.84 -0.92 -8.72
CA LEU A 121 18.42 -1.22 -7.35
C LEU A 121 17.66 -2.55 -7.27
N LYS A 122 16.67 -2.76 -8.14
CA LYS A 122 15.89 -4.00 -8.17
C LYS A 122 16.77 -5.22 -8.47
N GLU A 123 17.72 -5.09 -9.39
CA GLU A 123 18.66 -6.17 -9.72
C GLU A 123 19.56 -6.53 -8.54
N THR A 124 20.10 -5.53 -7.83
CA THR A 124 20.89 -5.75 -6.62
C THR A 124 20.06 -6.47 -5.56
N LEU A 125 18.83 -5.99 -5.31
CA LEU A 125 17.95 -6.61 -4.33
C LEU A 125 17.65 -8.08 -4.66
N LEU A 126 17.48 -8.45 -5.93
CA LEU A 126 17.25 -9.85 -6.32
C LEU A 126 18.43 -10.78 -5.97
N LYS A 127 19.64 -10.25 -5.77
CA LYS A 127 20.82 -11.04 -5.37
C LYS A 127 20.92 -11.24 -3.85
N GLU A 128 20.18 -10.47 -3.06
CA GLU A 128 20.24 -10.53 -1.60
C GLU A 128 19.28 -11.58 -1.04
N LYS A 129 19.75 -12.45 -0.15
CA LYS A 129 18.90 -13.47 0.50
C LYS A 129 17.73 -12.84 1.25
N ALA A 130 18.00 -11.74 1.97
CA ALA A 130 17.00 -11.00 2.74
C ALA A 130 15.82 -10.50 1.88
N SER A 131 16.01 -10.35 0.56
CA SER A 131 14.94 -9.91 -0.34
C SER A 131 13.79 -10.90 -0.47
N TYR A 132 14.02 -12.17 -0.18
CA TYR A 132 13.04 -13.25 -0.24
C TYR A 132 12.42 -13.58 1.12
N GLU A 133 13.00 -13.06 2.20
CA GLU A 133 12.58 -13.32 3.56
C GLU A 133 11.59 -12.27 4.06
N LYS A 134 10.65 -12.69 4.90
CA LYS A 134 9.72 -11.82 5.63
C LYS A 134 10.18 -11.75 7.09
N THR A 135 10.97 -10.73 7.41
CA THR A 135 11.52 -10.55 8.76
C THR A 135 10.72 -9.49 9.49
N ASN A 136 9.90 -9.90 10.45
CA ASN A 136 9.08 -9.02 11.30
C ASN A 136 8.16 -8.07 10.52
N SER A 137 7.78 -8.44 9.29
CA SER A 137 6.91 -7.67 8.40
C SER A 137 6.09 -8.63 7.52
N ILE A 138 4.91 -8.19 7.08
CA ILE A 138 4.13 -8.90 6.05
C ILE A 138 4.77 -8.83 4.67
N PHE A 139 5.67 -7.85 4.48
CA PHE A 139 6.42 -7.60 3.26
C PHE A 139 7.79 -8.27 3.28
N THR A 140 8.27 -8.69 2.11
CA THR A 140 9.63 -9.19 1.95
C THR A 140 10.65 -8.06 1.96
N GLY A 141 11.92 -8.36 2.24
CA GLY A 141 13.02 -7.38 2.15
C GLY A 141 13.08 -6.67 0.79
N TYR A 142 12.73 -7.37 -0.30
CA TYR A 142 12.66 -6.79 -1.63
C TYR A 142 11.73 -5.58 -1.69
N ASN A 143 10.58 -5.65 -1.02
CA ASN A 143 9.59 -4.58 -1.02
C ASN A 143 10.02 -3.42 -0.12
N LEU A 144 10.53 -3.75 1.06
CA LEU A 144 10.92 -2.77 2.07
C LEU A 144 12.12 -1.93 1.64
N ASN A 145 13.14 -2.55 1.03
CA ASN A 145 14.38 -1.88 0.65
C ASN A 145 14.22 -0.92 -0.54
N LYS A 146 13.09 -0.97 -1.25
CA LYS A 146 12.74 0.04 -2.28
C LYS A 146 12.23 1.35 -1.69
N ASN A 147 11.81 1.37 -0.42
CA ASN A 147 11.10 2.51 0.18
C ASN A 147 11.93 3.81 0.16
N ALA A 148 13.24 3.74 0.43
CA ALA A 148 14.09 4.93 0.43
C ALA A 148 14.15 5.59 -0.97
N PHE A 149 14.30 4.76 -2.01
CA PHE A 149 14.30 5.22 -3.39
C PHE A 149 12.93 5.80 -3.79
N ILE A 150 11.83 5.10 -3.48
CA ILE A 150 10.47 5.58 -3.79
C ILE A 150 10.23 6.96 -3.14
N ARG A 151 10.61 7.14 -1.88
CA ARG A 151 10.49 8.43 -1.18
C ARG A 151 11.33 9.53 -1.84
N LYS A 152 12.56 9.22 -2.24
CA LYS A 152 13.44 10.15 -2.98
C LYS A 152 12.75 10.63 -4.26
N ILE A 153 12.20 9.72 -5.06
CA ILE A 153 11.50 10.06 -6.29
C ILE A 153 10.25 10.88 -6.04
N LEU A 154 9.40 10.47 -5.09
CA LEU A 154 8.17 11.20 -4.75
C LEU A 154 8.46 12.64 -4.29
N LYS A 155 9.55 12.85 -3.55
CA LYS A 155 10.00 14.20 -3.18
C LYS A 155 10.38 15.02 -4.42
N LYS A 156 11.12 14.44 -5.38
CA LYS A 156 11.46 15.11 -6.64
C LYS A 156 10.24 15.37 -7.52
N ALA A 157 9.27 14.47 -7.50
CA ALA A 157 7.98 14.61 -8.18
C ALA A 157 6.99 15.53 -7.43
N SER A 158 7.43 16.21 -6.38
CA SER A 158 6.63 17.18 -5.60
C SER A 158 5.35 16.61 -4.97
N PHE A 159 5.29 15.31 -4.68
CA PHE A 159 4.17 14.72 -3.95
C PHE A 159 4.08 15.31 -2.54
N ASN A 160 2.93 15.88 -2.18
CA ASN A 160 2.75 16.66 -0.95
C ASN A 160 1.53 16.25 -0.11
N ARG A 161 0.87 15.13 -0.44
CA ARG A 161 -0.32 14.64 0.28
C ARG A 161 0.06 13.88 1.55
N ILE A 162 -0.85 13.86 2.51
CA ILE A 162 -0.76 13.00 3.70
C ILE A 162 -1.05 11.56 3.29
N ARG A 163 -0.20 10.64 3.74
CA ARG A 163 -0.40 9.19 3.59
C ARG A 163 -0.72 8.57 4.93
N ILE A 164 -1.76 7.73 4.96
CA ILE A 164 -2.11 6.93 6.12
C ILE A 164 -1.80 5.48 5.77
N MET A 165 -1.03 4.82 6.64
CA MET A 165 -0.63 3.42 6.46
C MET A 165 -0.66 2.71 7.80
N LYS A 166 -1.07 1.43 7.80
CA LYS A 166 -0.89 0.56 8.96
C LYS A 166 0.62 0.27 9.09
N CYS A 167 1.17 0.45 10.28
CA CYS A 167 2.60 0.22 10.53
C CYS A 167 2.93 -1.26 10.30
N THR A 168 3.69 -1.54 9.25
CA THR A 168 4.13 -2.88 8.84
C THR A 168 5.65 -3.02 8.81
N HIS A 169 6.37 -1.93 9.05
CA HIS A 169 7.83 -1.87 9.08
C HIS A 169 8.35 -1.24 10.37
N TYR A 170 9.54 -1.65 10.84
CA TYR A 170 10.13 -1.13 12.08
C TYR A 170 10.29 0.40 12.03
N ALA A 171 10.70 0.96 10.89
CA ALA A 171 10.86 2.41 10.76
C ALA A 171 9.53 3.18 10.88
N GLU A 172 8.40 2.55 10.52
CA GLU A 172 7.06 3.13 10.67
C GLU A 172 6.64 3.11 12.14
N TRP A 173 6.89 1.99 12.83
CA TRP A 173 6.67 1.88 14.27
C TRP A 173 7.50 2.89 15.06
N GLU A 174 8.79 3.04 14.73
CA GLU A 174 9.65 4.04 15.38
C GLU A 174 9.17 5.48 15.11
N ALA A 175 8.67 5.75 13.90
CA ALA A 175 8.05 7.04 13.60
C ALA A 175 6.76 7.27 14.40
N ALA A 176 5.89 6.26 14.51
CA ALA A 176 4.67 6.34 15.30
C ALA A 176 4.96 6.54 16.79
N LYS A 177 5.90 5.79 17.36
CA LYS A 177 6.36 5.96 18.76
C LYS A 177 6.91 7.37 19.00
N ARG A 178 7.71 7.92 18.08
CA ARG A 178 8.22 9.29 18.17
C ARG A 178 7.10 10.32 18.12
N LEU A 179 6.11 10.14 17.24
CA LEU A 179 4.97 11.05 17.11
C LEU A 179 4.13 11.05 18.39
N ARG A 180 3.78 9.87 18.91
CA ARG A 180 2.98 9.75 20.13
C ARG A 180 3.70 10.36 21.34
N ARG A 181 4.99 10.07 21.51
CA ARG A 181 5.81 10.71 22.55
C ARG A 181 5.78 12.22 22.45
N LYS A 182 6.17 12.77 21.30
CA LYS A 182 6.28 14.22 21.09
C LYS A 182 4.98 14.97 21.35
N TYR A 183 3.84 14.45 20.90
CA TYR A 183 2.59 15.21 20.86
C TYR A 183 1.56 14.81 21.92
N PHE A 184 1.67 13.61 22.51
CA PHE A 184 0.67 13.11 23.45
C PHE A 184 1.24 12.82 24.84
N PHE A 185 2.43 12.21 24.94
CA PHE A 185 2.93 11.69 26.22
C PHE A 185 3.93 12.62 26.90
N ASP A 186 4.96 13.08 26.17
CA ASP A 186 6.00 13.97 26.72
C ASP A 186 5.40 15.29 27.25
N PRO A 187 4.44 15.95 26.55
CA PRO A 187 3.80 17.16 27.07
C PRO A 187 3.02 16.94 28.37
N LEU A 188 2.56 15.72 28.62
CA LEU A 188 1.81 15.34 29.82
C LEU A 188 2.71 14.71 30.89
N SER A 189 4.01 14.51 30.63
CA SER A 189 4.95 13.79 31.50
C SER A 189 4.48 12.37 31.87
N ILE A 190 3.79 11.71 30.95
CA ILE A 190 3.32 10.33 31.09
C ILE A 190 4.24 9.42 30.27
N ASP A 191 4.60 8.23 30.77
CA ASP A 191 5.31 7.23 29.93
C ASP A 191 4.36 6.66 28.89
N ASP A 192 4.84 6.31 27.69
CA ASP A 192 3.99 5.76 26.62
C ASP A 192 3.35 4.45 27.12
N PRO A 193 2.03 4.43 27.44
CA PRO A 193 1.38 3.27 28.05
C PRO A 193 1.26 2.10 27.05
N TYR A 194 1.54 2.35 25.77
CA TYR A 194 1.58 1.36 24.71
C TYR A 194 3.01 0.82 24.46
N ARG A 195 3.99 1.18 25.28
CA ARG A 195 5.34 0.61 25.28
C ARG A 195 5.31 -0.78 25.89
N THR A 196 5.08 -1.82 25.10
CA THR A 196 5.06 -3.18 25.64
C THR A 196 6.48 -3.76 25.78
N LYS A 197 6.74 -4.58 26.80
CA LYS A 197 7.98 -5.38 26.92
C LYS A 197 8.19 -6.36 25.74
N LYS A 198 7.18 -6.55 24.88
CA LYS A 198 7.23 -7.35 23.65
C LYS A 198 7.65 -6.57 22.40
N ASP A 199 7.91 -5.26 22.51
CA ASP A 199 8.45 -4.45 21.42
C ASP A 199 9.85 -4.93 20.95
N HIS A 200 10.48 -5.85 21.67
CA HIS A 200 11.72 -6.52 21.30
C HIS A 200 11.53 -7.82 20.48
N HIS A 201 10.29 -8.31 20.34
CA HIS A 201 9.96 -9.54 19.62
C HIS A 201 8.70 -9.36 18.77
N PHE A 202 8.79 -8.62 17.67
CA PHE A 202 7.76 -8.60 16.64
C PHE A 202 7.78 -9.91 15.83
N GLY A 203 7.37 -11.00 16.46
CA GLY A 203 7.34 -12.33 15.88
C GLY A 203 6.48 -13.28 16.70
N ARG A 204 5.16 -13.23 16.47
CA ARG A 204 4.15 -14.30 16.58
C ARG A 204 2.78 -13.63 16.71
N GLY A 205 1.88 -13.98 15.79
CA GLY A 205 0.45 -13.64 15.73
C GLY A 205 -0.05 -12.58 16.71
N ALA A 206 -0.19 -11.34 16.22
CA ALA A 206 -1.02 -10.35 16.89
C ALA A 206 -2.49 -10.78 16.70
N VAL A 207 -3.02 -11.59 17.62
CA VAL A 207 -4.44 -11.51 17.95
C VAL A 207 -4.59 -10.18 18.65
N ALA A 208 -5.41 -9.29 18.10
CA ALA A 208 -5.86 -8.11 18.82
C ALA A 208 -6.42 -8.59 20.15
N GLN A 209 -5.73 -8.34 21.25
CA GLN A 209 -6.37 -8.45 22.55
C GLN A 209 -7.46 -7.39 22.55
N GLU A 210 -8.72 -7.84 22.56
CA GLU A 210 -9.87 -6.99 22.77
C GLU A 210 -9.59 -6.08 23.98
N MET A 211 -9.93 -4.81 23.81
CA MET A 211 -9.88 -3.85 24.90
C MET A 211 -10.67 -4.40 26.09
N PRO A 212 -10.16 -4.28 27.34
CA PRO A 212 -11.06 -4.40 28.47
C PRO A 212 -12.13 -3.33 28.29
N LYS A 213 -13.40 -3.75 28.24
CA LYS A 213 -14.56 -2.86 28.29
C LYS A 213 -14.45 -2.08 29.61
N SER A 214 -13.79 -0.93 29.60
CA SER A 214 -13.90 0.03 30.68
C SER A 214 -15.29 0.63 30.54
N SER A 215 -16.10 0.35 31.55
CA SER A 215 -17.40 0.93 31.79
C SER A 215 -17.33 2.45 31.68
N ILE A 216 -17.83 2.98 30.57
CA ILE A 216 -18.26 4.37 30.47
C ILE A 216 -19.48 4.47 31.38
N THR A 217 -19.26 4.78 32.65
CA THR A 217 -20.33 5.28 33.52
C THR A 217 -20.61 6.72 33.12
N SER A 218 -21.76 6.91 32.49
CA SER A 218 -22.45 8.19 32.37
C SER A 218 -22.64 8.80 33.76
N SER A 219 -21.97 9.90 34.08
CA SER A 219 -22.45 10.86 35.08
C SER A 219 -21.66 12.17 35.01
N MET A 220 -21.95 13.03 34.02
CA MET A 220 -21.74 14.47 34.16
C MET A 220 -22.78 15.22 33.33
N PHE A 221 -24.05 15.12 33.75
CA PHE A 221 -25.07 16.13 33.56
C PHE A 221 -26.15 15.94 34.63
N SER A 222 -26.00 16.60 35.79
CA SER A 222 -27.11 17.02 36.65
C SER A 222 -26.61 17.96 37.75
N ASN A 223 -26.90 19.25 37.55
CA ASN A 223 -27.19 20.33 38.51
C ASN A 223 -26.34 20.55 39.77
N GLY A 224 -25.80 21.77 39.84
CA GLY A 224 -25.40 22.52 41.02
C GLY A 224 -25.12 23.96 40.61
#